data_AF-A0A529NTZ2-F1
#
_entry.id   AF-A0A529NTZ2-F1
#
_cell.length_a   1.000
_cell.length_b   1.000
_cell.length_c   1.000
_cell.angle_alpha   90.00
_cell.angle_beta   90.00
_cell.angle_gamma   90.00
#
_symmetry.space_group_name_H-M   'P 1'
#
loop_
_entity.id
_entity.type
_entity.pdbx_description
1 polymer ?
#
loop_
_entity_poly.entity_id
_entity_poly.type
_entity_poly.pdbx_seq_one_letter_code
_entity_poly.pdbx_strand_id
1 'polypeptide(L)'
;EKEAARECNKEYAAAAKIGVAVEHGKGVALKGHEKAPILRYPNQATFHPLKYLRALLADFQKRGGKAFTDSAVVEIEEGTQVRLKCDGGSTITASNAVFATNSPINTWVKIHSKMAPYRTYAMAFDIERGILPDALYWDMDDPYYYVRLNPGPSETDCLIAGGRDHKSGEADDGEARFTALEAWIRALVPDLGRERARWSGQVLDTIDYCGFIGRSPGN
;
A
#
# COMPACT_ATOMS: atom_id res chain seq x y z
N GLU A 1 -23.36 -1.10 -14.69
CA GLU A 1 -23.82 0.27 -14.34
C GLU A 1 -24.74 0.30 -13.10
N LYS A 2 -25.90 -0.36 -13.10
CA LYS A 2 -26.81 -0.37 -11.93
C LYS A 2 -26.17 -0.90 -10.64
N GLU A 3 -25.35 -1.94 -10.75
CA GLU A 3 -24.62 -2.50 -9.60
C GLU A 3 -23.54 -1.56 -9.09
N ALA A 4 -22.67 -1.05 -9.97
CA ALA A 4 -21.66 -0.05 -9.59
C ALA A 4 -22.27 1.18 -8.90
N ALA A 5 -23.38 1.71 -9.41
CA ALA A 5 -24.09 2.82 -8.77
C ALA A 5 -24.63 2.44 -7.39
N ARG A 6 -25.10 1.20 -7.20
CA ARG A 6 -25.55 0.70 -5.89
C ARG A 6 -24.39 0.62 -4.91
N GLU A 7 -23.23 0.11 -5.31
CA GLU A 7 -22.06 0.03 -4.44
C GLU A 7 -21.52 1.42 -4.08
N CYS A 8 -21.43 2.37 -5.04
CA CYS A 8 -21.10 3.77 -4.74
C CYS A 8 -22.08 4.39 -3.71
N ASN A 9 -23.39 4.14 -3.84
CA ASN A 9 -24.36 4.68 -2.89
C ASN A 9 -24.18 4.10 -1.47
N LYS A 10 -23.84 2.81 -1.36
CA LYS A 10 -23.56 2.17 -0.06
C LYS A 10 -22.32 2.78 0.58
N GLU A 11 -21.24 2.93 -0.19
CA GLU A 11 -19.98 3.48 0.28
C GLU A 11 -20.13 4.95 0.69
N TYR A 12 -20.83 5.76 -0.13
CA TYR A 12 -21.16 7.14 0.22
C TYR A 12 -21.93 7.24 1.55
N ALA A 13 -22.94 6.39 1.74
CA ALA A 13 -23.72 6.35 2.98
C ALA A 13 -22.87 5.91 4.19
N ALA A 14 -21.88 5.03 3.99
CA ALA A 14 -20.94 4.63 5.04
C ALA A 14 -20.00 5.77 5.41
N ALA A 15 -19.36 6.42 4.43
CA ALA A 15 -18.48 7.57 4.63
C ALA A 15 -19.19 8.73 5.33
N ALA A 16 -20.45 9.02 4.96
CA ALA A 16 -21.26 10.05 5.61
C ALA A 16 -21.50 9.79 7.11
N LYS A 17 -21.71 8.52 7.52
CA LYS A 17 -21.93 8.16 8.93
C LYS A 17 -20.72 8.46 9.82
N ILE A 18 -19.52 8.43 9.25
CA ILE A 18 -18.25 8.68 9.97
C ILE A 18 -17.68 10.09 9.70
N GLY A 19 -18.43 10.95 9.01
CA GLY A 19 -18.03 12.34 8.75
C GLY A 19 -16.90 12.51 7.75
N VAL A 20 -16.65 11.53 6.88
CA VAL A 20 -15.67 11.63 5.80
C VAL A 20 -16.29 12.38 4.62
N ALA A 21 -15.61 13.44 4.16
CA ALA A 21 -16.02 14.16 2.96
C ALA A 21 -15.88 13.28 1.72
N VAL A 22 -16.98 13.09 1.00
CA VAL A 22 -17.05 12.32 -0.23
C VAL A 22 -18.08 12.94 -1.17
N GLU A 23 -17.80 12.91 -2.46
CA GLU A 23 -18.63 13.50 -3.50
C GLU A 23 -19.05 12.42 -4.50
N HIS A 24 -20.34 12.36 -4.82
CA HIS A 24 -20.77 11.62 -6.00
C HIS A 24 -20.29 12.33 -7.26
N GLY A 25 -19.80 11.56 -8.21
CA GLY A 25 -19.39 12.07 -9.51
C GLY A 25 -19.75 11.12 -10.64
N LYS A 26 -19.38 11.54 -11.84
CA LYS A 26 -19.53 10.72 -13.04
C LYS A 26 -18.33 10.93 -13.95
N GLY A 27 -17.76 9.82 -14.38
CA GLY A 27 -16.71 9.78 -15.38
C GLY A 27 -15.31 9.98 -14.82
N VAL A 28 -14.36 9.26 -15.42
CA VAL A 28 -12.92 9.50 -15.28
C VAL A 28 -12.28 9.49 -16.67
N ALA A 29 -11.10 10.10 -16.79
CA ALA A 29 -10.33 10.15 -18.04
C ALA A 29 -9.62 8.82 -18.36
N LEU A 30 -10.31 7.71 -18.16
CA LEU A 30 -9.90 6.37 -18.55
C LEU A 30 -10.88 5.86 -19.61
N LYS A 31 -10.36 5.28 -20.70
CA LYS A 31 -11.17 4.86 -21.84
C LYS A 31 -12.31 3.92 -21.40
N GLY A 32 -13.52 4.21 -21.85
CA GLY A 32 -14.72 3.43 -21.53
C GLY A 32 -15.32 3.74 -20.15
N HIS A 33 -14.71 4.63 -19.37
CA HIS A 33 -15.15 5.01 -18.02
C HIS A 33 -15.58 6.49 -17.94
N GLU A 34 -15.74 7.18 -19.07
CA GLU A 34 -16.09 8.59 -19.15
C GLU A 34 -17.50 8.89 -18.61
N LYS A 35 -18.32 7.84 -18.44
CA LYS A 35 -19.68 7.90 -17.90
C LYS A 35 -19.87 7.04 -16.65
N ALA A 36 -18.82 6.40 -16.13
CA ALA A 36 -18.94 5.52 -14.97
C ALA A 36 -19.41 6.33 -13.73
N PRO A 37 -20.31 5.78 -12.88
CA PRO A 37 -20.54 6.37 -11.58
C PRO A 37 -19.25 6.29 -10.75
N ILE A 38 -18.90 7.37 -10.05
CA ILE A 38 -17.70 7.42 -9.21
C ILE A 38 -18.00 8.04 -7.85
N LEU A 39 -17.15 7.73 -6.88
CA LEU A 39 -16.99 8.51 -5.67
C LEU A 39 -15.64 9.21 -5.71
N ARG A 40 -15.64 10.49 -5.35
CA ARG A 40 -14.45 11.30 -5.23
C ARG A 40 -14.22 11.64 -3.76
N TYR A 41 -13.06 11.25 -3.25
CA TYR A 41 -12.57 11.69 -1.95
C TYR A 41 -11.63 12.89 -2.20
N PRO A 42 -12.03 14.13 -1.84
CA PRO A 42 -11.19 15.29 -2.07
C PRO A 42 -9.99 15.31 -1.10
N ASN A 43 -9.06 16.24 -1.36
CA ASN A 43 -7.93 16.56 -0.48
C ASN A 43 -7.02 15.36 -0.13
N GLN A 44 -6.90 14.40 -1.05
CA GLN A 44 -5.91 13.33 -0.93
C GLN A 44 -4.52 13.85 -1.25
N ALA A 45 -3.51 13.27 -0.61
CA ALA A 45 -2.12 13.59 -0.86
C ALA A 45 -1.38 12.34 -1.36
N THR A 46 -0.45 12.55 -2.29
CA THR A 46 0.53 11.53 -2.70
C THR A 46 1.91 11.98 -2.25
N PHE A 47 2.74 11.02 -1.84
CA PHE A 47 4.13 11.30 -1.49
C PHE A 47 5.02 10.11 -1.84
N HIS A 48 6.31 10.38 -2.02
CA HIS A 48 7.29 9.34 -2.25
C HIS A 48 7.73 8.75 -0.91
N PRO A 49 7.39 7.48 -0.59
CA PRO A 49 7.59 6.92 0.74
C PRO A 49 9.06 6.92 1.18
N LEU A 50 10.00 6.60 0.28
CA LEU A 50 11.43 6.64 0.63
C LEU A 50 11.99 8.05 0.88
N LYS A 51 11.50 9.07 0.15
CA LYS A 51 11.92 10.47 0.41
C LYS A 51 11.39 10.94 1.76
N TYR A 52 10.13 10.61 2.06
CA TYR A 52 9.52 10.88 3.35
C TYR A 52 10.27 10.19 4.49
N LEU A 53 10.53 8.88 4.39
CA LEU A 53 11.26 8.12 5.40
C LEU A 53 12.67 8.66 5.62
N ARG A 54 13.39 9.03 4.55
CA ARG A 54 14.73 9.63 4.66
C ARG A 54 14.71 10.93 5.46
N ALA A 55 13.74 11.81 5.18
CA ALA A 55 13.59 13.06 5.92
C ALA A 55 13.24 12.81 7.39
N LEU A 56 12.33 11.88 7.66
CA LEU A 56 11.94 11.49 9.02
C LEU A 56 13.11 10.92 9.81
N LEU A 57 13.91 10.03 9.20
CA LEU A 57 15.10 9.44 9.82
C LEU A 57 16.13 10.52 10.18
N ALA A 58 16.37 11.47 9.27
CA ALA A 58 17.29 12.58 9.53
C ALA A 58 16.84 13.47 10.70
N ASP A 59 15.54 13.82 10.76
CA ASP A 59 15.01 14.60 11.88
C ASP A 59 15.06 13.83 13.21
N PHE A 60 14.75 12.53 13.19
CA PHE A 60 14.88 11.65 14.34
C PHE A 60 16.33 11.61 14.88
N GLN A 61 17.32 11.45 14.02
CA GLN A 61 18.73 11.45 14.41
C GLN A 61 19.19 12.81 14.94
N LYS A 62 18.74 13.91 14.33
CA LYS A 62 19.03 15.28 14.80
C LYS A 62 18.53 15.53 16.23
N ARG A 63 17.45 14.85 16.63
CA ARG A 63 16.89 14.91 17.99
C ARG A 63 17.56 13.94 18.97
N GLY A 64 18.65 13.28 18.57
CA GLY A 64 19.39 12.33 19.41
C GLY A 64 18.91 10.88 19.29
N GLY A 65 17.97 10.60 18.39
CA GLY A 65 17.58 9.24 18.04
C GLY A 65 18.74 8.45 17.45
N LYS A 66 18.82 7.16 17.77
CA LYS A 66 19.84 6.24 17.23
C LYS A 66 19.16 5.25 16.29
N ALA A 67 19.74 5.09 15.10
CA ALA A 67 19.27 4.15 14.11
C ALA A 67 20.41 3.20 13.76
N PHE A 68 20.11 1.90 13.81
CA PHE A 68 21.07 0.83 13.53
C PHE A 68 20.54 0.05 12.34
N THR A 69 21.27 0.06 11.23
CA THR A 69 21.03 -0.82 10.09
C THR A 69 21.78 -2.14 10.30
N ASP A 70 21.46 -3.15 9.49
CA ASP A 70 22.19 -4.43 9.49
C ASP A 70 22.27 -5.08 10.89
N SER A 71 21.22 -4.85 11.69
CA SER A 71 21.12 -5.26 13.10
C SER A 71 19.81 -5.99 13.33
N ALA A 72 19.57 -7.05 12.56
CA ALA A 72 18.33 -7.82 12.63
C ALA A 72 18.15 -8.41 14.04
N VAL A 73 17.00 -8.22 14.68
CA VAL A 73 16.71 -8.82 15.97
C VAL A 73 16.42 -10.31 15.78
N VAL A 74 17.17 -11.17 16.46
CA VAL A 74 17.08 -12.63 16.36
C VAL A 74 16.58 -13.30 17.64
N GLU A 75 16.70 -12.63 18.79
CA GLU A 75 16.19 -13.13 20.07
C GLU A 75 15.62 -11.98 20.91
N ILE A 76 14.54 -12.27 21.64
CA ILE A 76 13.79 -11.31 22.44
C ILE A 76 13.59 -11.92 23.84
N GLU A 77 14.07 -11.23 24.86
CA GLU A 77 13.85 -11.58 26.26
C GLU A 77 13.03 -10.47 26.93
N GLU A 78 11.84 -10.82 27.43
CA GLU A 78 10.91 -9.90 28.09
C GLU A 78 10.91 -10.15 29.61
N GLY A 79 11.07 -9.09 30.41
CA GLY A 79 11.09 -9.13 31.88
C GLY A 79 10.86 -7.75 32.48
N THR A 80 11.61 -7.37 33.53
CA THR A 80 11.59 -5.98 34.04
C THR A 80 12.10 -4.96 33.03
N GLN A 81 12.89 -5.42 32.06
CA GLN A 81 13.33 -4.71 30.87
C GLN A 81 13.22 -5.66 29.67
N VAL A 82 13.19 -5.11 28.47
CA VAL A 82 13.27 -5.87 27.22
C VAL A 82 14.72 -5.92 26.77
N ARG A 83 15.24 -7.11 26.49
CA ARG A 83 16.54 -7.31 25.85
C ARG A 83 16.35 -7.89 24.45
N LEU A 84 16.99 -7.26 23.47
CA LEU A 84 16.94 -7.64 22.06
C LEU A 84 18.35 -8.05 21.64
N LYS A 85 18.56 -9.32 21.30
CA LYS A 85 19.82 -9.76 20.68
C LYS A 85 19.73 -9.58 19.18
N CYS A 86 20.71 -8.89 18.63
CA CYS A 86 20.84 -8.68 17.21
C CYS A 86 21.75 -9.73 16.60
N ASP A 87 21.53 -9.99 15.32
CA ASP A 87 22.48 -10.71 14.48
C ASP A 87 23.87 -10.04 14.57
N GLY A 88 24.92 -10.85 14.62
CA GLY A 88 26.28 -10.39 14.95
C GLY A 88 26.58 -10.21 16.44
N GLY A 89 25.68 -10.59 17.34
CA GLY A 89 25.96 -10.77 18.78
C GLY A 89 25.81 -9.53 19.67
N SER A 90 25.44 -8.38 19.10
CA SER A 90 25.13 -7.18 19.88
C SER A 90 23.82 -7.33 20.65
N THR A 91 23.69 -6.65 21.79
CA THR A 91 22.45 -6.65 22.59
C THR A 91 21.99 -5.23 22.89
N ILE A 92 20.69 -4.96 22.70
CA ILE A 92 20.03 -3.70 23.06
C ILE A 92 19.11 -3.97 24.26
N THR A 93 19.24 -3.16 25.31
CA THR A 93 18.37 -3.22 26.49
C THR A 93 17.52 -1.95 26.58
N ALA A 94 16.22 -2.10 26.82
CA ALA A 94 15.28 -0.98 26.92
C ALA A 94 14.17 -1.25 27.95
N SER A 95 13.58 -0.20 28.52
CA SER A 95 12.41 -0.34 29.40
C SER A 95 11.14 -0.69 28.62
N ASN A 96 11.06 -0.32 27.33
CA ASN A 96 9.93 -0.61 26.44
C ASN A 96 10.47 -0.94 25.05
N ALA A 97 9.76 -1.81 24.32
CA ALA A 97 10.03 -2.11 22.91
C ALA A 97 8.73 -2.00 22.09
N VAL A 98 8.83 -1.44 20.88
CA VAL A 98 7.72 -1.34 19.92
C VAL A 98 8.11 -2.10 18.66
N PHE A 99 7.35 -3.13 18.32
CA PHE A 99 7.56 -3.94 17.11
C PHE A 99 6.76 -3.38 15.94
N ALA A 100 7.43 -2.56 15.11
CA ALA A 100 6.86 -1.95 13.91
C ALA A 100 7.34 -2.66 12.61
N THR A 101 7.34 -3.99 12.62
CA THR A 101 7.93 -4.86 11.58
C THR A 101 6.90 -5.40 10.58
N ASN A 102 5.77 -4.71 10.39
CA ASN A 102 4.57 -5.15 9.67
C ASN A 102 3.83 -6.34 10.32
N SER A 103 4.54 -7.42 10.64
CA SER A 103 4.11 -8.46 11.58
C SER A 103 4.98 -8.41 12.83
N PRO A 104 4.41 -8.48 14.06
CA PRO A 104 5.22 -8.50 15.27
C PRO A 104 6.07 -9.77 15.33
N ILE A 105 7.35 -9.63 15.65
CA ILE A 105 8.31 -10.75 15.74
C ILE A 105 8.33 -11.43 17.12
N ASN A 106 7.61 -10.87 18.11
CA ASN A 106 7.58 -11.34 19.48
C ASN A 106 6.34 -12.20 19.83
N THR A 107 5.34 -12.30 18.95
CA THR A 107 4.06 -12.98 19.27
C THR A 107 3.60 -13.91 18.15
N TRP A 108 4.42 -14.92 17.88
CA TRP A 108 4.29 -15.84 16.75
C TRP A 108 2.92 -16.53 16.63
N VAL A 109 2.22 -16.85 17.73
CA VAL A 109 0.98 -17.63 17.65
C VAL A 109 -0.29 -16.77 17.71
N LYS A 110 -0.36 -15.78 18.60
CA LYS A 110 -1.61 -15.04 18.86
C LYS A 110 -1.99 -14.07 17.74
N ILE A 111 -1.00 -13.54 17.03
CA ILE A 111 -1.18 -12.51 16.02
C ILE A 111 -1.08 -13.06 14.60
N HIS A 112 -0.13 -13.95 14.30
CA HIS A 112 0.06 -14.45 12.94
C HIS A 112 -1.11 -15.28 12.42
N SER A 113 -1.86 -15.97 13.31
CA SER A 113 -3.10 -16.68 12.93
C SER A 113 -4.24 -15.75 12.52
N LYS A 114 -4.11 -14.44 12.77
CA LYS A 114 -5.10 -13.41 12.45
C LYS A 114 -4.66 -12.49 11.31
N MET A 115 -3.64 -12.90 10.55
CA MET A 115 -3.20 -12.20 9.36
C MET A 115 -2.86 -13.20 8.26
N ALA A 116 -3.09 -12.80 7.02
CA ALA A 116 -2.77 -13.59 5.84
C ALA A 116 -1.84 -12.79 4.92
N PRO A 117 -0.75 -13.40 4.42
CA PRO A 117 0.11 -12.73 3.46
C PRO A 117 -0.54 -12.73 2.08
N TYR A 118 -0.62 -11.56 1.45
CA TYR A 118 -1.04 -11.38 0.08
C TYR A 118 0.11 -10.84 -0.75
N ARG A 119 0.18 -11.24 -2.02
CA ARG A 119 1.14 -10.72 -2.98
C ARG A 119 0.41 -9.84 -3.98
N THR A 120 0.84 -8.58 -4.04
CA THR A 120 0.30 -7.54 -4.92
C THR A 120 1.30 -7.20 -6.02
N TYR A 121 0.80 -6.78 -7.18
CA TYR A 121 1.59 -6.51 -8.37
C TYR A 121 1.48 -5.04 -8.76
N ALA A 122 2.58 -4.48 -9.26
CA ALA A 122 2.59 -3.12 -9.79
C ALA A 122 3.53 -2.99 -10.98
N MET A 123 3.16 -2.09 -11.89
CA MET A 123 3.91 -1.75 -13.09
C MET A 123 3.95 -0.23 -13.26
N ALA A 124 5.08 0.28 -13.73
CA ALA A 124 5.32 1.69 -13.99
C ALA A 124 5.54 1.91 -15.48
N PHE A 125 4.92 2.95 -16.04
CA PHE A 125 4.97 3.29 -17.45
C PHE A 125 5.26 4.79 -17.64
N ASP A 126 5.88 5.10 -18.78
CA ASP A 126 5.93 6.47 -19.31
C ASP A 126 4.53 6.95 -19.70
N ILE A 127 4.17 8.19 -19.36
CA ILE A 127 2.97 8.86 -19.88
C ILE A 127 3.25 10.34 -20.11
N GLU A 128 2.77 10.89 -21.22
CA GLU A 128 2.86 12.32 -21.48
C GLU A 128 2.04 13.10 -20.44
N ARG A 129 2.63 14.19 -19.92
CA ARG A 129 1.99 15.02 -18.90
C ARG A 129 0.66 15.57 -19.44
N GLY A 130 -0.39 15.47 -18.63
CA GLY A 130 -1.71 16.00 -18.96
C GLY A 130 -2.64 15.06 -19.72
N ILE A 131 -2.18 13.89 -20.18
CA ILE A 131 -3.05 12.85 -20.76
C ILE A 131 -4.07 12.34 -19.72
N LEU A 132 -3.59 12.09 -18.49
CA LEU A 132 -4.42 11.69 -17.37
C LEU A 132 -4.34 12.78 -16.28
N PRO A 133 -5.48 13.24 -15.72
CA PRO A 133 -5.47 14.12 -14.57
C PRO A 133 -4.74 13.48 -13.38
N ASP A 134 -4.08 14.30 -12.56
CA ASP A 134 -3.47 13.82 -11.32
C ASP A 134 -4.55 13.44 -10.31
N ALA A 135 -4.69 12.13 -10.07
CA ALA A 135 -5.60 11.55 -9.11
C ALA A 135 -5.14 10.13 -8.73
N LEU A 136 -5.71 9.64 -7.63
CA LEU A 136 -5.67 8.22 -7.28
C LEU A 136 -6.95 7.58 -7.79
N TYR A 137 -6.82 6.69 -8.76
CA TYR A 137 -7.92 5.91 -9.32
C TYR A 137 -7.90 4.52 -8.70
N TRP A 138 -9.07 4.05 -8.26
CA TRP A 138 -9.27 2.71 -7.71
C TRP A 138 -10.66 2.25 -8.15
N ASP A 139 -10.76 1.02 -8.65
CA ASP A 139 -12.05 0.35 -8.87
C ASP A 139 -12.62 -0.27 -7.58
N MET A 140 -13.73 -1.01 -7.73
CA MET A 140 -14.37 -1.76 -6.64
C MET A 140 -14.35 -3.27 -6.91
N ASP A 141 -13.48 -3.73 -7.83
CA ASP A 141 -13.39 -5.14 -8.18
C ASP A 141 -12.60 -5.91 -7.10
N ASP A 142 -12.75 -7.24 -7.07
CA ASP A 142 -11.95 -8.13 -6.23
C ASP A 142 -11.46 -9.32 -7.09
N PRO A 143 -10.15 -9.41 -7.39
CA PRO A 143 -9.09 -8.50 -6.97
C PRO A 143 -9.16 -7.14 -7.68
N TYR A 144 -8.89 -6.08 -6.93
CA TYR A 144 -8.96 -4.69 -7.40
C TYR A 144 -7.82 -4.31 -8.34
N TYR A 145 -8.01 -3.17 -9.00
CA TYR A 145 -6.95 -2.43 -9.68
C TYR A 145 -6.90 -0.97 -9.21
N TYR A 146 -5.70 -0.39 -9.26
CA TYR A 146 -5.50 1.03 -9.03
C TYR A 146 -4.57 1.64 -10.08
N VAL A 147 -4.73 2.95 -10.29
CA VAL A 147 -3.84 3.78 -11.11
C VAL A 147 -3.49 5.03 -10.33
N ARG A 148 -2.22 5.43 -10.35
CA ARG A 148 -1.77 6.72 -9.83
C ARG A 148 -0.67 7.29 -10.70
N LEU A 149 -0.52 8.60 -10.65
CA LEU A 149 0.61 9.28 -11.26
C LEU A 149 1.68 9.56 -10.22
N ASN A 150 2.93 9.55 -10.67
CA ASN A 150 4.05 10.10 -9.94
C ASN A 150 4.78 11.07 -10.87
N PRO A 151 4.98 12.33 -10.46
CA PRO A 151 5.63 13.33 -11.30
C PRO A 151 6.99 12.87 -11.80
N GLY A 152 7.17 12.90 -13.11
CA GLY A 152 8.43 12.57 -13.78
C GLY A 152 9.22 13.83 -14.20
N PRO A 153 10.39 13.65 -14.85
CA PRO A 153 11.15 14.78 -15.37
C PRO A 153 10.47 15.42 -16.59
N SER A 154 10.55 16.74 -16.70
CA SER A 154 10.06 17.50 -17.87
C SER A 154 8.56 17.23 -18.18
N GLU A 155 8.21 17.01 -19.44
CA GLU A 155 6.85 16.77 -19.95
C GLU A 155 6.36 15.30 -19.83
N THR A 156 7.05 14.47 -19.04
CA THR A 156 6.67 13.06 -18.87
C THR A 156 6.42 12.75 -17.40
N ASP A 157 5.27 12.13 -17.12
CA ASP A 157 4.97 11.56 -15.81
C ASP A 157 5.18 10.04 -15.81
N CYS A 158 5.18 9.46 -14.61
CA CYS A 158 5.21 8.02 -14.41
C CYS A 158 3.83 7.56 -13.96
N LEU A 159 3.14 6.80 -14.81
CA LEU A 159 1.90 6.13 -14.42
C LEU A 159 2.25 4.82 -13.72
N ILE A 160 1.70 4.60 -12.54
CA ILE A 160 1.81 3.34 -11.80
C ILE A 160 0.43 2.69 -11.76
N ALA A 161 0.33 1.49 -12.33
CA ALA A 161 -0.84 0.63 -12.24
C ALA A 161 -0.54 -0.57 -11.36
N GLY A 162 -1.49 -1.02 -10.55
CA GLY A 162 -1.28 -2.18 -9.69
C GLY A 162 -2.56 -2.84 -9.20
N GLY A 163 -2.40 -3.90 -8.41
CA GLY A 163 -3.47 -4.73 -7.86
C GLY A 163 -3.27 -6.21 -8.20
N ARG A 164 -4.38 -6.91 -8.49
CA ARG A 164 -4.40 -8.35 -8.84
C ARG A 164 -3.87 -9.26 -7.75
N ASP A 165 -4.14 -8.86 -6.52
CA ASP A 165 -3.66 -9.50 -5.32
C ASP A 165 -4.11 -10.95 -5.26
N HIS A 166 -3.27 -11.79 -4.67
CA HIS A 166 -3.64 -13.17 -4.33
C HIS A 166 -2.90 -13.58 -3.06
N LYS A 167 -3.43 -14.57 -2.38
CA LYS A 167 -2.82 -15.08 -1.16
C LYS A 167 -1.48 -15.75 -1.47
N SER A 168 -0.45 -15.36 -0.73
CA SER A 168 0.93 -15.76 -1.00
C SER A 168 1.11 -17.27 -0.83
N GLY A 169 1.74 -17.91 -1.81
CA GLY A 169 2.01 -19.35 -1.82
C GLY A 169 0.88 -20.21 -2.36
N GLU A 170 -0.26 -19.62 -2.76
CA GLU A 170 -1.38 -20.37 -3.37
C GLU A 170 -1.26 -20.45 -4.91
N ALA A 171 -0.43 -19.62 -5.54
CA ALA A 171 -0.20 -19.63 -6.97
C ALA A 171 1.24 -19.24 -7.33
N ASP A 172 1.69 -19.70 -8.50
CA ASP A 172 2.99 -19.35 -9.12
C ASP A 172 2.75 -18.82 -10.55
N ASP A 173 1.85 -17.86 -10.69
CA ASP A 173 1.37 -17.29 -11.94
C ASP A 173 1.73 -15.80 -12.11
N GLY A 174 2.81 -15.36 -11.45
CA GLY A 174 3.19 -13.94 -11.36
C GLY A 174 3.39 -13.26 -12.72
N GLU A 175 3.97 -13.94 -13.70
CA GLU A 175 4.13 -13.38 -15.05
C GLU A 175 2.78 -13.19 -15.75
N ALA A 176 1.85 -14.14 -15.63
CA ALA A 176 0.49 -13.98 -16.14
C ALA A 176 -0.22 -12.79 -15.46
N ARG A 177 0.08 -12.55 -14.18
CA ARG A 177 -0.38 -11.39 -13.39
C ARG A 177 0.22 -10.06 -13.84
N PHE A 178 1.42 -10.03 -14.39
CA PHE A 178 1.93 -8.84 -15.07
C PHE A 178 1.30 -8.66 -16.45
N THR A 179 1.25 -9.71 -17.27
CA THR A 179 0.73 -9.63 -18.65
C THR A 179 -0.69 -9.07 -18.70
N ALA A 180 -1.61 -9.58 -17.89
CA ALA A 180 -2.97 -9.05 -17.92
C ALA A 180 -3.17 -7.74 -17.13
N LEU A 181 -2.24 -7.33 -16.24
CA LEU A 181 -2.25 -5.99 -15.65
C LEU A 181 -1.84 -4.95 -16.71
N GLU A 182 -0.81 -5.27 -17.49
CA GLU A 182 -0.39 -4.47 -18.65
C GLU A 182 -1.52 -4.37 -19.70
N ALA A 183 -2.13 -5.50 -20.06
CA ALA A 183 -3.23 -5.51 -21.02
C ALA A 183 -4.41 -4.65 -20.53
N TRP A 184 -4.74 -4.73 -19.24
CA TRP A 184 -5.79 -3.92 -18.61
C TRP A 184 -5.47 -2.42 -18.70
N ILE A 185 -4.29 -1.98 -18.25
CA ILE A 185 -3.99 -0.54 -18.24
C ILE A 185 -3.84 0.03 -19.65
N ARG A 186 -3.29 -0.73 -20.61
CA ARG A 186 -3.19 -0.29 -22.01
C ARG A 186 -4.55 -0.18 -22.70
N ALA A 187 -5.53 -0.98 -22.29
CA ALA A 187 -6.89 -0.83 -22.78
C ALA A 187 -7.55 0.47 -22.30
N LEU A 188 -7.24 0.90 -21.07
CA LEU A 188 -7.75 2.13 -20.45
C LEU A 188 -7.02 3.40 -20.90
N VAL A 189 -5.71 3.29 -21.17
CA VAL A 189 -4.84 4.39 -21.60
C VAL A 189 -4.11 3.97 -22.88
N PRO A 190 -4.70 4.16 -24.07
CA PRO A 190 -4.10 3.74 -25.34
C PRO A 190 -2.74 4.40 -25.64
N ASP A 191 -2.56 5.65 -25.21
CA ASP A 191 -1.33 6.43 -25.40
C ASP A 191 -0.27 6.15 -24.31
N LEU A 192 -0.42 5.05 -23.56
CA LEU A 192 0.54 4.65 -22.55
C LEU A 192 1.88 4.29 -23.18
N GLY A 193 2.94 4.93 -22.70
CA GLY A 193 4.30 4.72 -23.18
C GLY A 193 4.88 3.36 -22.81
N ARG A 194 6.22 3.30 -22.87
CA ARG A 194 6.96 2.09 -22.52
C ARG A 194 6.86 1.78 -21.03
N GLU A 195 7.00 0.50 -20.70
CA GLU A 195 7.22 0.06 -19.34
C GLU A 195 8.60 0.52 -18.85
N ARG A 196 8.65 1.06 -17.63
CA ARG A 196 9.89 1.42 -16.92
C ARG A 196 10.33 0.34 -15.94
N ALA A 197 9.38 -0.26 -15.26
CA ALA A 197 9.62 -1.28 -14.24
C ALA A 197 8.34 -2.05 -13.93
N ARG A 198 8.51 -3.27 -13.42
CA ARG A 198 7.48 -4.06 -12.77
C ARG A 198 8.02 -4.64 -11.49
N TRP A 199 7.17 -4.78 -10.47
CA TRP A 199 7.55 -5.40 -9.21
C TRP A 199 6.34 -6.04 -8.54
N SER A 200 6.61 -6.93 -7.60
CA SER A 200 5.61 -7.42 -6.66
C SER A 200 6.06 -7.16 -5.24
N GLY A 201 5.10 -7.09 -4.33
CA GLY A 201 5.34 -6.92 -2.90
C GLY A 201 4.42 -7.84 -2.11
N GLN A 202 4.79 -8.12 -0.86
CA GLN A 202 3.92 -8.81 0.08
C GLN A 202 3.33 -7.82 1.07
N VAL A 203 2.01 -7.90 1.24
CA VAL A 203 1.24 -7.18 2.25
C VAL A 203 0.62 -8.21 3.21
N LEU A 204 0.27 -7.77 4.41
CA LEU A 204 -0.38 -8.61 5.41
C LEU A 204 -1.76 -8.05 5.68
N ASP A 205 -2.77 -8.83 5.33
CA ASP A 205 -4.16 -8.49 5.61
C ASP A 205 -4.54 -9.10 6.94
N THR A 206 -5.06 -8.28 7.86
CA THR A 206 -5.63 -8.76 9.11
C THR A 206 -7.06 -9.24 8.89
N ILE A 207 -7.56 -10.09 9.80
CA ILE A 207 -8.92 -10.68 9.72
C ILE A 207 -10.07 -9.66 9.61
N ASP A 208 -9.84 -8.41 10.00
CA ASP A 208 -10.80 -7.32 10.00
C ASP A 208 -10.28 -6.07 9.25
N TYR A 209 -9.18 -6.22 8.51
CA TYR A 209 -8.48 -5.15 7.78
C TYR A 209 -7.98 -3.98 8.66
N CYS A 210 -8.04 -4.11 9.99
CA CYS A 210 -7.53 -3.13 10.94
C CYS A 210 -6.12 -3.51 11.42
N GLY A 211 -5.23 -2.53 11.54
CA GLY A 211 -3.89 -2.75 12.07
C GLY A 211 -3.90 -3.15 13.55
N PHE A 212 -3.06 -4.10 13.95
CA PHE A 212 -2.89 -4.46 15.35
C PHE A 212 -1.97 -3.47 16.07
N ILE A 213 -2.58 -2.47 16.70
CA ILE A 213 -1.88 -1.38 17.40
C ILE A 213 -2.22 -1.45 18.90
N GLY A 214 -1.22 -1.72 19.73
CA GLY A 214 -1.41 -1.77 21.17
C GLY A 214 -0.29 -2.52 21.90
N ARG A 215 -0.52 -2.81 23.18
CA ARG A 215 0.38 -3.64 23.98
C ARG A 215 0.30 -5.10 23.52
N SER A 216 1.42 -5.81 23.62
CA SER A 216 1.47 -7.24 23.34
C SER A 216 0.47 -8.00 24.23
N PRO A 217 -0.40 -8.87 23.68
CA PRO A 217 -1.40 -9.58 24.48
C PRO A 217 -0.75 -10.52 25.50
N GLY A 218 -0.96 -10.25 26.79
CA GLY A 218 -0.42 -11.02 27.90
C GLY A 218 0.74 -10.37 28.65
N ASN A 219 1.07 -9.11 28.33
CA ASN A 219 1.96 -8.23 29.08
C ASN A 219 1.22 -7.09 29.78
#